data_AF-A0A328DH12-F1
#
_entry.id   AF-A0A328DH12-F1
#
_cell.length_a   1.000
_cell.length_b   1.000
_cell.length_c   1.000
_cell.angle_alpha   90.00
_cell.angle_beta   90.00
_cell.angle_gamma   90.00
#
_symmetry.space_group_name_H-M   'P 1'
#
loop_
_entity.id
_entity.type
_entity.pdbx_description
1 polymer ?
#
loop_
_entity_poly.entity_id
_entity_poly.type
_entity_poly.pdbx_seq_one_letter_code
_entity_poly.pdbx_strand_id
1 'polypeptide(L)'
;MWCLRGNRASYSFVNGSGDGITNWLVFLPGVGWCENFTYCLDYGFNRSTPPIPFAPYNYTGIASIHQLDNPEFYNWNKVVIRYCDGSSFTGNSKLSLNEEA
;
A
#
# COMPACT_ATOMS: atom_id res chain seq x y z
N MET A 1 4.47 -9.91 6.96
CA MET A 1 3.15 -9.31 6.71
C MET A 1 2.56 -9.94 5.45
N TRP A 2 1.41 -10.58 5.57
CA TRP A 2 0.70 -11.19 4.44
C TRP A 2 -0.53 -10.34 4.11
N CYS A 3 -0.88 -10.23 2.84
CA CYS A 3 -2.12 -9.59 2.39
C CYS A 3 -3.32 -10.55 2.57
N LEU A 4 -4.55 -10.02 2.44
CA LEU A 4 -5.78 -10.82 2.52
C LEU A 4 -5.82 -12.04 1.58
N ARG A 5 -5.15 -11.94 0.42
CA ARG A 5 -5.07 -13.01 -0.58
C ARG A 5 -3.88 -13.96 -0.38
N GLY A 6 -3.16 -13.85 0.73
CA GLY A 6 -2.01 -14.68 1.04
C GLY A 6 -0.74 -14.36 0.24
N ASN A 7 -0.70 -13.26 -0.50
CA ASN A 7 0.53 -12.78 -1.13
C ASN A 7 1.36 -11.91 -0.17
N ARG A 8 2.62 -11.67 -0.53
CA ARG A 8 3.49 -10.75 0.21
C ARG A 8 2.99 -9.31 0.03
N ALA A 9 2.98 -8.56 1.14
CA ALA A 9 2.81 -7.11 1.11
C ALA A 9 3.92 -6.45 0.30
N SER A 10 3.61 -5.31 -0.32
CA SER A 10 4.56 -4.59 -1.18
C SER A 10 4.42 -3.08 -1.00
N TYR A 11 5.42 -2.36 -1.49
CA TYR A 11 5.42 -0.91 -1.58
C TYR A 11 5.98 -0.49 -2.93
N SER A 12 5.67 0.74 -3.33
CA SER A 12 6.32 1.40 -4.45
C SER A 12 7.24 2.49 -3.92
N PHE A 13 8.39 2.62 -4.55
CA PHE A 13 9.44 3.50 -4.09
C PHE A 13 10.01 4.32 -5.25
N VAL A 14 10.29 5.58 -4.95
CA VAL A 14 11.03 6.48 -5.83
C VAL A 14 12.04 7.26 -4.99
N ASN A 15 13.27 7.33 -5.49
CA ASN A 15 14.35 8.07 -4.86
C ASN A 15 14.05 9.57 -4.87
N GLY A 16 14.35 10.23 -3.76
CA GLY A 16 14.42 11.68 -3.70
C GLY A 16 15.63 12.23 -4.46
N SER A 17 15.66 13.55 -4.63
CA SER A 17 16.73 14.27 -5.33
C SER A 17 16.93 15.68 -4.76
N GLY A 18 18.08 16.28 -5.07
CA GLY A 18 18.41 17.63 -4.61
C GLY A 18 18.42 17.77 -3.09
N ASP A 19 17.80 18.84 -2.59
CA ASP A 19 17.62 19.12 -1.17
C ASP A 19 16.59 18.20 -0.48
N GLY A 20 15.74 17.52 -1.23
CA GLY A 20 14.77 16.54 -0.73
C GLY A 20 15.34 15.15 -0.42
N ILE A 21 16.61 14.87 -0.75
CA ILE A 21 17.19 13.51 -0.67
C ILE A 21 17.27 12.92 0.74
N THR A 22 17.26 13.76 1.79
CA THR A 22 17.22 13.31 3.19
C THR A 22 15.82 13.24 3.76
N ASN A 23 14.82 13.74 3.04
CA ASN A 23 13.45 13.80 3.49
C ASN A 23 12.65 12.61 2.95
N TRP A 24 11.63 12.19 3.72
CA TRP A 24 10.87 10.97 3.46
C TRP A 24 9.37 11.22 3.57
N LEU A 25 8.63 10.75 2.57
CA LEU A 25 7.17 10.70 2.58
C LEU A 25 6.73 9.24 2.49
N VAL A 26 6.08 8.76 3.54
CA VAL A 26 5.47 7.42 3.58
C VAL A 26 3.97 7.58 3.45
N PHE A 27 3.42 7.18 2.31
CA PHE A 27 1.99 7.32 2.01
C PHE A 27 1.25 6.00 2.23
N LEU A 28 0.21 6.07 3.07
CA LEU A 28 -0.71 4.99 3.37
C LEU A 28 -2.06 5.29 2.70
N PRO A 29 -2.34 4.74 1.50
CA PRO A 29 -3.60 5.02 0.82
C PRO A 29 -4.79 4.44 1.60
N GLY A 30 -5.84 5.24 1.75
CA GLY A 30 -7.08 4.81 2.39
C GLY A 30 -8.04 4.19 1.37
N VAL A 31 -8.41 2.93 1.56
CA VAL A 31 -9.39 2.26 0.68
C VAL A 31 -10.50 1.55 1.48
N GLY A 32 -10.66 1.89 2.77
CA GLY A 32 -11.66 1.28 3.64
C GLY A 32 -11.24 -0.09 4.17
N TRP A 33 -12.17 -0.85 4.75
CA TRP A 33 -11.92 -2.15 5.38
C TRP A 33 -13.07 -3.13 5.11
N CYS A 34 -12.86 -4.38 5.52
CA CYS A 34 -13.88 -5.43 5.53
C CYS A 34 -14.04 -6.02 6.94
N GLU A 35 -15.27 -6.29 7.35
CA GLU A 35 -15.58 -6.69 8.74
C GLU A 35 -15.95 -8.16 8.94
N ASN A 36 -16.27 -8.90 7.87
CA ASN A 36 -16.66 -10.31 7.96
C ASN A 36 -16.06 -11.13 6.81
N PHE A 37 -16.07 -12.46 6.96
CA PHE A 37 -15.41 -13.38 6.03
C PHE A 37 -15.87 -13.20 4.57
N THR A 38 -17.19 -13.23 4.33
CA THR A 38 -17.75 -13.10 2.97
C THR A 38 -17.37 -11.76 2.36
N TYR A 39 -17.44 -10.68 3.13
CA TYR A 39 -17.10 -9.36 2.64
C TYR A 39 -15.60 -9.21 2.39
N CYS A 40 -14.74 -9.78 3.24
CA CYS A 40 -13.29 -9.76 3.04
C CYS A 40 -12.85 -10.56 1.81
N LEU A 41 -13.53 -11.68 1.51
CA LEU A 41 -13.32 -12.40 0.27
C LEU A 41 -13.67 -11.52 -0.95
N ASP A 42 -14.86 -10.93 -0.97
CA ASP A 42 -15.27 -10.03 -2.06
C ASP A 42 -14.33 -8.82 -2.20
N TYR A 43 -13.97 -8.20 -1.07
CA TYR A 43 -13.08 -7.04 -1.01
C TYR A 43 -11.68 -7.36 -1.58
N GLY A 44 -11.14 -8.53 -1.23
CA GLY A 44 -9.87 -9.04 -1.72
C GLY A 44 -9.87 -9.26 -3.23
N PHE A 45 -10.89 -9.91 -3.78
CA PHE A 45 -10.89 -10.31 -5.19
C PHE A 45 -11.43 -9.24 -6.15
N ASN A 46 -12.43 -8.45 -5.74
CA ASN A 46 -13.25 -7.66 -6.67
C ASN A 46 -13.18 -6.14 -6.46
N ARG A 47 -12.68 -5.64 -5.32
CA ARG A 47 -12.81 -4.20 -5.00
C ARG A 47 -11.49 -3.45 -4.96
N SER A 48 -10.61 -3.81 -4.03
CA SER A 48 -9.68 -2.80 -3.49
C SER A 48 -8.28 -3.29 -3.22
N THR A 49 -8.02 -4.61 -3.31
CA THR A 49 -6.63 -5.06 -3.34
C THR A 49 -6.13 -5.04 -4.78
N PRO A 50 -4.99 -4.38 -5.07
CA PRO A 50 -4.48 -4.32 -6.43
C PRO A 50 -4.25 -5.74 -6.98
N PRO A 51 -4.51 -5.96 -8.28
CA PRO A 51 -4.19 -7.24 -8.90
C PRO A 51 -2.69 -7.54 -8.77
N ILE A 52 -2.38 -8.84 -8.74
CA ILE A 52 -1.01 -9.35 -8.72
C ILE A 52 -0.68 -9.81 -10.14
N PRO A 53 0.45 -9.39 -10.75
CA PRO A 53 1.48 -8.51 -10.20
C PRO A 53 1.01 -7.05 -10.07
N PHE A 54 1.56 -6.34 -9.07
CA PHE A 54 1.26 -4.92 -8.89
C PHE A 54 1.67 -4.13 -10.13
N ALA A 55 0.71 -3.45 -10.75
CA ALA A 55 0.99 -2.48 -11.81
C ALA A 55 1.87 -1.33 -11.26
N PRO A 56 2.65 -0.64 -12.13
CA PRO A 56 3.36 0.57 -11.75
C PRO A 56 2.46 1.54 -10.97
N TYR A 57 2.98 2.14 -9.90
CA TYR A 57 2.21 3.12 -9.14
C TYR A 57 2.16 4.43 -9.91
N ASN A 58 0.95 4.99 -10.08
CA ASN A 58 0.79 6.33 -10.60
C ASN A 58 0.88 7.33 -9.44
N TYR A 59 1.99 8.07 -9.36
CA TYR A 59 2.25 9.03 -8.29
C TYR A 59 1.47 10.32 -8.54
N THR A 60 0.43 10.58 -7.73
CA THR A 60 -0.43 11.77 -7.85
C THR A 60 -0.65 12.44 -6.49
N GLY A 61 -1.20 13.67 -6.51
CA GLY A 61 -1.44 14.44 -5.29
C GLY A 61 -0.16 14.64 -4.47
N ILE A 62 -0.23 14.40 -3.16
CA ILE A 62 0.92 14.53 -2.25
C ILE A 62 2.06 13.54 -2.55
N ALA A 63 1.77 12.45 -3.27
CA ALA A 63 2.78 11.51 -3.72
C ALA A 63 3.38 11.88 -5.09
N SER A 64 2.81 12.86 -5.81
CA SER A 64 3.27 13.23 -7.17
C SER A 64 4.74 13.61 -7.17
N ILE A 65 5.47 13.14 -8.18
CA ILE A 65 6.89 13.44 -8.42
C ILE A 65 7.08 14.68 -9.29
N HIS A 66 6.00 15.31 -9.74
CA HIS A 66 6.04 16.52 -10.54
C HIS A 66 5.89 17.76 -9.65
N GLN A 67 6.82 18.70 -9.78
CA GLN A 67 6.85 19.92 -8.97
C GLN A 67 5.58 20.77 -9.13
N LEU A 68 4.95 20.78 -10.31
CA LEU A 68 3.71 21.53 -10.54
C LEU A 68 2.53 20.97 -9.72
N ASP A 69 2.49 19.66 -9.50
CA ASP A 69 1.42 19.01 -8.74
C ASP A 69 1.72 18.95 -7.22
N ASN A 70 3.00 18.94 -6.86
CA ASN A 70 3.47 18.78 -5.49
C ASN A 70 4.72 19.66 -5.21
N PRO A 71 4.56 21.00 -5.15
CA PRO A 71 5.70 21.92 -5.04
C PRO A 71 6.58 21.66 -3.82
N GLU A 72 5.98 21.20 -2.73
CA GLU A 72 6.63 21.03 -1.42
C GLU A 72 7.44 19.73 -1.30
N PHE A 73 6.93 18.63 -1.88
CA PHE A 73 7.48 17.29 -1.64
C PHE A 73 7.86 16.52 -2.91
N TYR A 74 7.81 17.14 -4.10
CA TYR A 74 8.05 16.44 -5.36
C TYR A 74 9.38 15.66 -5.39
N ASN A 75 10.43 16.20 -4.77
CA ASN A 75 11.79 15.65 -4.77
C ASN A 75 12.18 14.89 -3.49
N TRP A 76 11.23 14.60 -2.58
CA TRP A 76 11.50 13.75 -1.42
C TRP A 76 11.58 12.28 -1.81
N ASN A 77 12.21 11.44 -0.97
CA ASN A 77 12.05 9.99 -1.10
C ASN A 77 10.59 9.63 -0.81
N LYS A 78 9.97 8.83 -1.68
CA LYS A 78 8.57 8.43 -1.49
C LYS A 78 8.42 6.94 -1.44
N VAL A 79 7.76 6.49 -0.39
CA VAL A 79 7.32 5.11 -0.20
C VAL A 79 5.81 5.11 -0.19
N VAL A 80 5.18 4.43 -1.14
CA VAL A 80 3.73 4.23 -1.15
C VAL A 80 3.42 2.78 -0.81
N ILE A 81 2.76 2.57 0.32
CA ILE A 81 2.37 1.23 0.77
C ILE A 81 1.22 0.73 -0.10
N ARG A 82 1.35 -0.48 -0.67
CA ARG A 82 0.24 -1.10 -1.40
C ARG A 82 -0.75 -1.68 -0.39
N TYR A 83 -1.87 -0.99 -0.22
CA TYR A 83 -2.93 -1.41 0.69
C TYR A 83 -3.47 -2.79 0.31
N CYS A 84 -3.43 -3.74 1.24
CA CYS A 84 -3.80 -5.13 0.95
C CYS A 84 -4.24 -5.97 2.17
N ASP A 85 -4.27 -5.37 3.36
CA ASP A 85 -4.68 -6.02 4.61
C ASP A 85 -6.20 -5.95 4.83
N GLY A 86 -6.89 -4.99 4.19
CA GLY A 86 -8.35 -4.79 4.34
C GLY A 86 -8.78 -4.48 5.77
N SER A 87 -7.86 -4.02 6.61
CA SER A 87 -8.07 -3.75 8.04
C SER A 87 -7.59 -2.35 8.44
N SER A 88 -7.53 -1.42 7.49
CA SER A 88 -7.08 -0.03 7.69
C SER A 88 -5.71 0.06 8.36
N PHE A 89 -4.79 -0.86 8.04
CA PHE A 89 -3.46 -0.99 8.64
C PHE A 89 -3.45 -1.32 10.15
N THR A 90 -4.58 -1.80 10.70
CA THR A 90 -4.69 -2.15 12.13
C THR A 90 -4.55 -3.65 12.41
N GLY A 91 -4.57 -4.49 11.38
CA GLY A 91 -4.48 -5.94 11.49
C GLY A 91 -3.15 -6.42 12.07
N ASN A 92 -3.24 -7.29 13.08
CA ASN A 92 -2.09 -7.91 13.76
C ASN A 92 -2.26 -9.43 13.90
N SER A 93 -3.18 -10.03 13.15
CA SER A 93 -3.41 -11.48 13.16
C SER A 93 -2.15 -12.21 12.71
N LYS A 94 -1.82 -13.26 13.45
CA LYS A 94 -0.75 -14.17 13.08
C LYS A 94 -1.38 -15.31 12.28
N LEU A 95 -0.68 -15.76 11.24
CA LEU A 95 -1.04 -17.00 10.58
C LEU A 95 -0.94 -18.11 11.63
N SER A 96 -2.07 -18.65 12.08
CA SER A 96 -2.08 -19.94 12.75
C SER A 96 -1.90 -20.98 11.65
N LEU A 97 -0.68 -21.48 11.49
CA LEU A 97 -0.53 -22.76 10.81
C LEU A 97 -1.19 -23.78 11.74
N ASN A 98 -2.38 -24.24 11.38
CA ASN A 98 -2.85 -25.49 11.93
C ASN A 98 -1.89 -26.53 11.36
N GLU A 99 -0.91 -26.95 12.16
CA GLU A 99 -0.19 -28.20 11.93
C GLU A 99 -1.18 -29.35 12.12
N GLU A 100 -2.02 -29.60 11.12
CA GLU A 100 -2.75 -30.85 11.00
C GLU A 100 -2.54 -31.42 9.61
N ALA A 101 -1.82 -32.53 9.62
CA ALA A 101 -1.66 -33.50 8.54
C ALA A 101 -2.97 -34.27 8.31
#